data_AF-A0A6L6B572-F1
#
_entry.id   AF-A0A6L6B572-F1
#
_cell.length_a   1.000
_cell.length_b   1.000
_cell.length_c   1.000
_cell.angle_alpha   90.00
_cell.angle_beta   90.00
_cell.angle_gamma   90.00
#
_symmetry.space_group_name_H-M   'P 1'
#
loop_
_entity.id
_entity.type
_entity.pdbx_description
1 polymer ?
#
loop_
_entity_poly.entity_id
_entity_poly.type
_entity_poly.pdbx_seq_one_letter_code
_entity_poly.pdbx_strand_id
1 'polypeptide(L)'
;PHIAPIKSPGSYSLPLLLASSVALENFLPEDSSIRDYAIKKLAIIANSQIVALDSPALPHIFSMIISGVAGENVVRRLAELGFSVDSGSACSPEDLQPSHVLAVMGYETTGHLRFTLHSGTSQDHIDALSNAISQVVSELRS
;
A
#
# COMPACT_ATOMS: atom_id res chain seq x y z
N PRO A 1 35.18 17.90 -11.46
CA PRO A 1 34.23 16.77 -11.28
C PRO A 1 33.60 16.40 -12.63
N HIS A 2 34.07 15.31 -13.22
CA HIS A 2 33.57 14.78 -14.49
C HIS A 2 32.12 14.30 -14.34
N ILE A 3 31.17 14.98 -14.99
CA ILE A 3 29.84 14.42 -15.24
C ILE A 3 29.99 13.55 -16.49
N ALA A 4 30.04 12.23 -16.31
CA ALA A 4 30.02 11.30 -17.44
C ALA A 4 28.65 11.38 -18.15
N PRO A 5 28.59 11.61 -19.48
CA PRO A 5 27.34 11.73 -20.21
C PRO A 5 26.86 10.34 -20.61
N ILE A 6 26.40 9.55 -19.65
CA ILE A 6 25.72 8.28 -19.95
C ILE A 6 24.40 8.30 -19.19
N LYS A 7 23.30 8.59 -19.89
CA LYS A 7 21.94 8.58 -19.32
C LYS A 7 21.32 7.18 -19.28
N SER A 8 21.97 6.16 -19.85
CA SER A 8 21.63 4.74 -19.66
C SER A 8 22.83 3.86 -20.03
N PRO A 9 23.38 3.05 -19.12
CA PRO A 9 24.45 2.11 -19.45
C PRO A 9 23.87 0.82 -20.05
N GLY A 10 24.38 0.37 -21.20
CA GLY A 10 24.17 -0.99 -21.74
C GLY A 10 23.18 -1.17 -22.89
N SER A 11 23.14 -2.39 -23.43
CA SER A 11 22.16 -2.85 -24.42
C SER A 11 20.75 -2.89 -23.82
N TYR A 12 19.74 -2.49 -24.59
CA TYR A 12 18.34 -2.53 -24.17
C TYR A 12 17.75 -3.94 -24.22
N SER A 13 16.90 -4.27 -23.25
CA SER A 13 16.12 -5.50 -23.26
C SER A 13 14.93 -5.36 -24.22
N LEU A 14 15.07 -5.84 -25.45
CA LEU A 14 13.98 -5.90 -26.42
C LEU A 14 12.74 -6.63 -25.88
N PRO A 15 12.86 -7.77 -25.15
CA PRO A 15 11.71 -8.39 -24.50
C PRO A 15 10.99 -7.45 -23.51
N LEU A 16 11.73 -6.72 -22.68
CA LEU A 16 11.14 -5.79 -21.71
C LEU A 16 10.46 -4.60 -22.40
N LEU A 17 11.06 -4.09 -23.47
CA LEU A 17 10.46 -3.02 -24.28
C LEU A 17 9.11 -3.46 -24.87
N LEU A 18 9.06 -4.63 -25.51
CA LEU A 18 7.82 -5.15 -26.09
C LEU A 18 6.77 -5.44 -25.01
N ALA A 19 7.16 -6.08 -23.91
CA ALA A 19 6.27 -6.34 -22.79
C ALA A 19 5.70 -5.05 -22.18
N SER A 20 6.52 -4.00 -22.08
CA SER A 20 6.07 -2.69 -21.58
C SER A 20 5.05 -2.04 -22.52
N SER A 21 5.26 -2.12 -23.84
CA SER A 21 4.28 -1.64 -24.84
C SER A 21 2.94 -2.36 -24.70
N VAL A 22 2.98 -3.70 -24.61
CA VAL A 22 1.78 -4.52 -24.45
C VAL A 22 1.07 -4.21 -23.13
N ALA A 23 1.82 -4.03 -22.04
CA ALA A 23 1.25 -3.66 -20.73
C ALA A 23 0.55 -2.28 -20.78
N LEU A 24 1.13 -1.30 -21.48
CA LEU A 24 0.52 0.01 -21.66
C LEU A 24 -0.74 -0.06 -22.53
N GLU A 25 -0.72 -0.83 -23.62
CA GLU A 25 -1.87 -1.03 -24.51
C GLU A 25 -3.05 -1.73 -23.82
N ASN A 26 -2.76 -2.61 -22.86
CA ASN A 26 -3.76 -3.38 -22.12
C ASN A 26 -4.02 -2.81 -20.71
N PHE A 27 -3.54 -1.60 -20.41
CA PHE A 27 -3.77 -0.97 -19.12
C PHE A 27 -5.27 -0.67 -18.95
N LEU A 28 -5.87 -1.23 -17.91
CA LEU A 28 -7.25 -0.96 -17.53
C LEU A 28 -7.25 0.02 -16.37
N PRO A 29 -7.95 1.16 -16.47
CA PRO A 29 -8.04 2.10 -15.36
C PRO A 29 -8.74 1.46 -14.17
N GLU A 30 -8.28 1.79 -12.97
CA GLU A 30 -8.90 1.29 -11.75
C GLU A 30 -10.17 2.08 -11.40
N ASP A 31 -11.14 1.37 -10.84
CA ASP A 31 -12.42 1.95 -10.42
C ASP A 31 -12.27 2.60 -9.03
N SER A 32 -12.62 3.87 -8.89
CA SER A 32 -12.62 4.55 -7.59
C SER A 32 -13.68 3.97 -6.64
N SER A 33 -14.73 3.33 -7.15
CA SER A 33 -15.82 2.78 -6.35
C SER A 33 -15.35 1.71 -5.36
N ILE A 34 -14.40 0.86 -5.76
CA ILE A 34 -13.88 -0.18 -4.87
C ILE A 34 -12.98 0.40 -3.79
N ARG A 35 -12.22 1.47 -4.11
CA ARG A 35 -11.44 2.21 -3.10
C ARG A 35 -12.35 2.89 -2.09
N ASP A 36 -13.42 3.54 -2.53
CA ASP A 36 -14.37 4.18 -1.63
C ASP A 36 -15.06 3.16 -0.72
N TYR A 37 -15.38 1.98 -1.26
CA TYR A 37 -15.90 0.86 -0.47
C TYR A 37 -14.87 0.38 0.57
N ALA A 38 -13.62 0.17 0.17
CA ALA A 38 -12.54 -0.25 1.04
C ALA A 38 -12.27 0.75 2.17
N ILE A 39 -12.22 2.04 1.86
CA ILE A 39 -12.08 3.12 2.84
C ILE A 39 -13.21 3.07 3.86
N LYS A 40 -14.48 2.99 3.41
CA LYS A 40 -15.64 2.92 4.31
C LYS A 40 -15.60 1.69 5.20
N LYS A 41 -15.22 0.53 4.65
CA LYS A 41 -15.17 -0.74 5.40
C LYS A 41 -14.07 -0.72 6.45
N LEU A 42 -12.86 -0.31 6.06
CA LEU A 42 -11.67 -0.35 6.91
C LEU A 42 -11.65 0.78 7.95
N ALA A 43 -12.30 1.92 7.69
CA ALA A 43 -12.42 3.01 8.67
C ALA A 43 -13.20 2.63 9.93
N ILE A 44 -13.94 1.52 9.92
CA ILE A 44 -14.70 1.02 11.09
C ILE A 44 -13.76 0.29 12.08
N ILE A 45 -12.55 -0.09 11.66
CA ILE A 45 -11.59 -0.81 12.50
C ILE A 45 -11.14 0.09 13.66
N ALA A 46 -11.10 -0.48 14.87
CA ALA A 46 -10.82 0.25 16.10
C ALA A 46 -9.40 0.85 16.14
N ASN A 47 -9.33 2.13 16.50
CA ASN A 47 -8.11 2.96 16.49
C ASN A 47 -7.44 2.98 15.11
N SER A 48 -8.25 3.01 14.05
CA SER A 48 -7.76 3.20 12.70
C SER A 48 -8.07 4.60 12.17
N GLN A 49 -7.19 5.12 11.33
CA GLN A 49 -7.34 6.41 10.68
C GLN A 49 -6.91 6.30 9.21
N ILE A 50 -7.75 6.79 8.30
CA ILE A 50 -7.37 6.90 6.88
C ILE A 50 -6.53 8.17 6.69
N VAL A 51 -5.39 8.03 6.03
CA VAL A 51 -4.47 9.14 5.75
C VAL A 51 -5.05 10.01 4.64
N ALA A 52 -5.13 11.32 4.90
CA ALA A 52 -5.52 12.34 3.92
C ALA A 52 -6.84 12.05 3.19
N LEU A 53 -7.86 11.61 3.93
CA LEU A 53 -9.17 11.15 3.41
C LEU A 53 -9.81 12.12 2.39
N ASP A 54 -9.78 13.42 2.68
CA ASP A 54 -10.42 14.45 1.86
C ASP A 54 -9.52 15.04 0.75
N SER A 55 -8.34 14.46 0.54
CA SER A 55 -7.38 14.92 -0.47
C SER A 55 -7.53 14.15 -1.80
N PRO A 56 -7.25 14.80 -2.95
CA PRO A 56 -7.14 14.09 -4.22
C PRO A 56 -6.10 12.97 -4.14
N ALA A 57 -6.45 11.79 -4.64
CA ALA A 57 -5.59 10.61 -4.60
C ALA A 57 -5.86 9.72 -5.81
N LEU A 58 -4.93 8.80 -6.07
CA LEU A 58 -5.10 7.78 -7.10
C LEU A 58 -6.27 6.85 -6.75
N PRO A 59 -7.07 6.42 -7.72
CA PRO A 59 -8.29 5.64 -7.49
C PRO A 59 -8.01 4.24 -6.91
N HIS A 60 -6.78 3.76 -6.98
CA HIS A 60 -6.38 2.43 -6.51
C HIS A 60 -5.50 2.45 -5.26
N ILE A 61 -5.11 3.62 -4.73
CA ILE A 61 -4.20 3.70 -3.58
C ILE A 61 -4.86 4.42 -2.41
N PHE A 62 -4.70 3.86 -1.22
CA PHE A 62 -4.96 4.56 0.03
C PHE A 62 -4.06 4.02 1.14
N SER A 63 -3.91 4.83 2.18
CA SER A 63 -3.14 4.48 3.37
C SER A 63 -4.01 4.58 4.60
N MET A 64 -3.78 3.68 5.56
CA MET A 64 -4.37 3.73 6.88
C MET A 64 -3.29 3.63 7.95
N ILE A 65 -3.60 4.13 9.13
CA ILE A 65 -2.79 3.96 10.32
C ILE A 65 -3.63 3.24 11.35
N ILE A 66 -3.04 2.25 12.00
CA ILE A 66 -3.67 1.52 13.11
C ILE A 66 -2.83 1.73 14.36
N SER A 67 -3.32 2.54 15.28
CA SER A 67 -2.56 2.88 16.50
C SER A 67 -2.40 1.67 17.41
N GLY A 68 -1.26 1.63 18.11
CA GLY A 68 -0.94 0.59 19.10
C GLY A 68 -0.47 -0.74 18.52
N VAL A 69 -0.15 -0.81 17.22
CA VAL A 69 0.49 -1.98 16.59
C VAL A 69 1.62 -1.54 15.66
N ALA A 70 2.62 -2.41 15.46
CA ALA A 70 3.63 -2.20 14.44
C ALA A 70 3.11 -2.68 13.07
N GLY A 71 3.17 -1.82 12.05
CA GLY A 71 2.62 -2.12 10.71
C GLY A 71 3.24 -3.36 10.07
N GLU A 72 4.54 -3.57 10.26
CA GLU A 72 5.24 -4.76 9.77
C GLU A 72 4.72 -6.07 10.36
N ASN A 73 4.36 -6.08 11.65
CA ASN A 73 3.78 -7.26 12.28
C ASN A 73 2.41 -7.58 11.67
N VAL A 74 1.60 -6.55 11.39
CA VAL A 74 0.31 -6.70 10.73
C VAL A 74 0.50 -7.23 9.31
N VAL A 75 1.39 -6.64 8.51
CA VAL A 75 1.71 -7.10 7.15
C VAL A 75 2.17 -8.55 7.15
N ARG A 76 3.10 -8.92 8.03
CA ARG A 76 3.61 -10.30 8.12
C ARG A 76 2.48 -11.29 8.42
N ARG A 77 1.62 -10.96 9.37
CA ARG A 77 0.50 -11.83 9.75
C ARG A 77 -0.58 -11.91 8.67
N LEU A 78 -0.85 -10.82 7.96
CA LEU A 78 -1.74 -10.81 6.81
C LEU A 78 -1.19 -11.64 5.64
N ALA A 79 0.12 -11.62 5.42
CA ALA A 79 0.76 -12.46 4.41
C ALA A 79 0.60 -13.95 4.70
N GLU A 80 0.67 -14.37 5.97
CA GLU A 80 0.37 -15.75 6.38
C GLU A 80 -1.09 -16.16 6.11
N LEU A 81 -2.01 -15.18 6.10
CA LEU A 81 -3.43 -15.36 5.76
C LEU A 81 -3.71 -15.23 4.26
N GLY A 82 -2.67 -15.03 3.44
CA GLY A 82 -2.78 -14.91 1.98
C GLY A 82 -3.06 -13.50 1.46
N PHE A 83 -2.99 -12.47 2.30
CA PHE A 83 -3.15 -11.07 1.88
C PHE A 83 -1.81 -10.38 1.66
N SER A 84 -1.67 -9.72 0.52
CA SER A 84 -0.52 -8.86 0.22
C SER A 84 -0.88 -7.41 0.51
N VAL A 85 -0.24 -6.82 1.52
CA VAL A 85 -0.42 -5.42 1.94
C VAL A 85 0.97 -4.85 2.24
N ASP A 86 1.17 -3.56 1.97
CA ASP A 86 2.44 -2.89 2.25
C ASP A 86 2.40 -2.15 3.59
N SER A 87 3.55 -1.94 4.22
CA SER A 87 3.74 -1.07 5.38
C SER A 87 4.96 -0.17 5.15
N GLY A 88 4.95 1.03 5.74
CA GLY A 88 6.09 1.95 5.68
C GLY A 88 6.46 2.49 4.28
N SER A 89 7.48 3.34 4.24
CA SER A 89 7.97 4.02 3.03
C SER A 89 8.90 3.15 2.20
N ALA A 90 8.36 2.12 1.53
CA ALA A 90 8.92 1.44 0.34
C ALA A 90 10.42 1.03 0.27
N CYS A 91 11.30 1.25 1.25
CA CYS A 91 12.74 1.05 1.12
C CYS A 91 13.40 0.55 2.41
N SER A 92 14.09 -0.57 2.26
CA SER A 92 15.28 -1.03 2.99
C SER A 92 15.16 -1.34 4.51
N PRO A 93 15.29 -2.62 4.90
CA PRO A 93 15.32 -3.07 6.31
C PRO A 93 16.44 -2.51 7.19
N GLU A 94 17.38 -1.76 6.61
CA GLU A 94 18.62 -1.35 7.28
C GLU A 94 18.50 -0.01 8.03
N ASP A 95 17.48 0.79 7.71
CA ASP A 95 17.17 2.04 8.41
C ASP A 95 15.70 2.01 8.82
N LEU A 96 15.45 1.59 10.07
CA LEU A 96 14.16 1.57 10.78
C LEU A 96 13.58 2.99 10.97
N GLN A 97 13.62 3.82 9.94
CA GLN A 97 13.12 5.19 10.00
C GLN A 97 11.64 5.20 9.60
N PRO A 98 10.76 5.69 10.49
CA PRO A 98 9.36 5.87 10.15
C PRO A 98 9.19 6.73 8.89
N SER A 99 8.09 6.55 8.16
CA SER A 99 7.82 7.30 6.93
C SER A 99 7.94 8.81 7.17
N HIS A 100 8.98 9.42 6.59
CA HIS A 100 9.24 10.86 6.73
C HIS A 100 8.07 11.69 6.22
N VAL A 101 7.39 11.22 5.16
CA VAL A 101 6.21 11.89 4.60
C VAL A 101 5.06 11.89 5.61
N LEU A 102 4.73 10.76 6.22
CA LEU A 102 3.65 10.68 7.22
C LEU A 102 3.97 11.51 8.46
N ALA A 103 5.22 11.50 8.92
CA ALA A 103 5.67 12.32 10.02
C ALA A 103 5.50 13.83 9.73
N VAL A 104 5.91 14.28 8.53
CA VAL A 104 5.73 15.68 8.10
C VAL A 104 4.25 16.04 7.95
N MET A 105 3.41 15.10 7.51
CA MET A 105 1.96 15.27 7.45
C MET A 105 1.27 15.26 8.82
N GLY A 106 2.01 15.02 9.92
CA GLY A 106 1.49 15.03 11.29
C GLY A 106 0.78 13.74 11.70
N TYR A 107 1.00 12.64 10.98
CA TYR A 107 0.41 11.35 11.29
C TYR A 107 1.34 10.49 12.17
N GLU A 108 0.74 9.60 12.95
CA GLU A 108 1.47 8.50 13.57
C GLU A 108 2.06 7.60 12.46
N THR A 109 3.31 7.21 12.63
CA THR A 109 4.05 6.44 11.63
C THR A 109 4.10 4.95 11.95
N THR A 110 3.91 4.63 13.24
CA THR A 110 3.68 3.27 13.72
C THR A 110 2.31 2.78 13.26
N GLY A 111 2.25 1.53 12.80
CA GLY A 111 0.98 0.93 12.34
C GLY A 111 0.49 1.40 10.97
N HIS A 112 1.31 2.09 10.18
CA HIS A 112 0.97 2.45 8.80
C HIS A 112 0.84 1.22 7.90
N LEU A 113 -0.27 1.14 7.16
CA LEU A 113 -0.50 0.21 6.07
C LEU A 113 -0.84 0.98 4.81
N ARG A 114 -0.31 0.53 3.67
CA ARG A 114 -0.63 1.04 2.33
C ARG A 114 -1.29 -0.06 1.52
N PHE A 115 -2.38 0.29 0.86
CA PHE A 115 -3.17 -0.62 0.04
C PHE A 115 -3.11 -0.17 -1.41
N THR A 116 -2.87 -1.13 -2.30
CA THR A 116 -2.90 -0.97 -3.75
C THR A 116 -3.94 -1.94 -4.30
N LEU A 117 -5.05 -1.41 -4.82
CA LEU A 117 -6.16 -2.20 -5.35
C LEU A 117 -5.95 -2.45 -6.84
N HIS A 118 -5.86 -3.71 -7.22
CA HIS A 118 -5.67 -4.09 -8.63
C HIS A 118 -7.02 -4.26 -9.33
N SER A 119 -7.01 -4.19 -10.66
CA SER A 119 -8.16 -4.60 -11.47
C SER A 119 -8.58 -6.02 -11.11
N GLY A 120 -9.90 -6.23 -10.90
CA GLY A 120 -10.45 -7.50 -10.42
C GLY A 120 -10.58 -7.64 -8.90
N THR A 121 -10.21 -6.62 -8.12
CA THR A 121 -10.54 -6.59 -6.69
C THR A 121 -12.06 -6.44 -6.49
N SER A 122 -12.69 -7.40 -5.81
CA SER A 122 -14.13 -7.39 -5.52
C SER A 122 -14.43 -6.90 -4.09
N GLN A 123 -15.69 -6.56 -3.81
CA GLN A 123 -16.13 -6.22 -2.45
C GLN A 123 -15.90 -7.38 -1.47
N ASP A 124 -16.07 -8.63 -1.92
CA ASP A 124 -15.80 -9.82 -1.11
C ASP A 124 -14.32 -9.91 -0.68
N HIS A 125 -13.39 -9.54 -1.56
CA HIS A 125 -11.97 -9.46 -1.19
C HIS A 125 -11.71 -8.41 -0.10
N ILE A 126 -12.38 -7.26 -0.20
CA ILE A 126 -12.29 -6.18 0.80
C ILE A 126 -12.90 -6.61 2.14
N ASP A 127 -14.04 -7.30 2.11
CA ASP A 127 -14.69 -7.82 3.31
C ASP A 127 -13.82 -8.85 4.02
N ALA A 128 -13.23 -9.79 3.27
CA ALA A 128 -12.30 -10.76 3.79
C ALA A 128 -11.05 -10.09 4.39
N LEU A 129 -10.49 -9.09 3.71
CA LEU A 129 -9.36 -8.30 4.19
C LEU A 129 -9.70 -7.55 5.49
N SER A 130 -10.86 -6.90 5.56
CA SER A 130 -11.31 -6.16 6.74
C SER A 130 -11.45 -7.06 7.96
N ASN A 131 -12.00 -8.26 7.77
CA ASN A 131 -12.12 -9.26 8.83
C ASN A 131 -10.74 -9.75 9.29
N ALA A 132 -9.83 -10.04 8.34
CA ALA A 132 -8.48 -10.46 8.64
C ALA A 132 -7.70 -9.39 9.41
N ILE A 133 -7.75 -8.12 8.99
CA ILE A 133 -7.10 -7.01 9.71
C ILE A 133 -7.65 -6.90 11.13
N SER A 134 -8.97 -6.97 11.30
CA SER A 134 -9.59 -6.86 12.63
C SER A 134 -9.13 -7.98 13.56
N GLN A 135 -9.06 -9.22 13.06
CA GLN A 135 -8.55 -10.37 13.81
C GLN A 135 -7.07 -10.17 14.18
N VAL A 136 -6.22 -9.87 13.20
CA VAL A 136 -4.77 -9.69 13.41
C VAL A 136 -4.48 -8.58 14.41
N VAL A 137 -5.17 -7.44 14.30
CA VAL A 137 -5.01 -6.31 15.22
C VAL A 137 -5.45 -6.68 16.63
N SER A 138 -6.50 -7.49 16.80
CA SER A 138 -6.91 -7.99 18.11
C SER A 138 -5.86 -8.93 18.72
N GLU A 139 -5.31 -9.84 17.92
CA GLU A 139 -4.26 -10.78 18.35
C GLU A 139 -2.99 -10.04 18.80
N LEU A 140 -2.56 -9.02 18.05
CA LEU A 140 -1.34 -8.26 18.33
C LEU A 140 -1.45 -7.29 19.51
N ARG A 141 -2.67 -6.96 19.95
CA ARG A 141 -2.95 -6.09 21.10
C ARG A 141 -3.15 -6.85 22.42
N SER A 142 -3.28 -8.17 22.35
CA SER A 142 -3.49 -9.06 23.51
C SER A 142 -2.16 -9.43 24.16
#